data_AF-A0A1V5Y407-F1
#
_entry.id   AF-A0A1V5Y407-F1
#
_cell.length_a   1.000
_cell.length_b   1.000
_cell.length_c   1.000
_cell.angle_alpha   90.00
_cell.angle_beta   90.00
_cell.angle_gamma   90.00
#
_symmetry.space_group_name_H-M   'P 1'
#
loop_
_entity.id
_entity.type
_entity.pdbx_description
1 polymer ?
#
loop_
_entity_poly.entity_id
_entity_poly.type
_entity_poly.pdbx_seq_one_letter_code
_entity_poly.pdbx_strand_id
1 'polypeptide(L)'
;MDKINNKSNWTASLALGSLWGLSEAGMGMALRGGCSRMLTGSIMTGAAIFFFSAGLAMNRKSTGLLLMLGIATVYKLLDAFFLQLPVLHGAIANPVFAFYTEVFAFILIWKILDARLKEKNAGRALWGGITALLAVNLFPLVKYATGIPACVYPGTQYPLALYFAPVAVALSALACPLGMAAGERLAAYAAAESPKQKAALIFRFAPLISLIAVVCLRLGGKS
;
A
#
# COMPACT_ATOMS: atom_id res chain seq x y z
N MET A 1 -8.67 30.81 9.00
CA MET A 1 -8.02 30.31 7.77
C MET A 1 -6.53 30.29 8.03
N ASP A 2 -6.04 29.20 8.60
CA ASP A 2 -4.62 29.07 8.92
C ASP A 2 -3.84 28.84 7.63
N LYS A 3 -2.73 29.58 7.48
CA LYS A 3 -1.77 29.42 6.37
C LYS A 3 -1.40 27.94 6.24
N ILE A 4 -1.93 27.29 5.22
CA ILE A 4 -1.68 25.88 4.92
C ILE A 4 -0.18 25.73 4.65
N ASN A 5 0.55 25.22 5.64
CA ASN A 5 1.99 25.01 5.56
C ASN A 5 2.26 23.88 4.55
N ASN A 6 2.54 24.27 3.31
CA ASN A 6 2.69 23.41 2.13
C ASN A 6 4.07 22.68 2.10
N LYS A 7 4.68 22.47 3.28
CA LYS A 7 5.95 21.77 3.42
C LYS A 7 5.72 20.27 3.30
N SER A 8 6.44 19.66 2.35
CA SER A 8 6.45 18.22 2.13
C SER A 8 6.91 17.50 3.40
N ASN A 9 6.08 16.63 3.97
CA ASN A 9 6.45 15.79 5.11
C ASN A 9 6.96 14.44 4.62
N TRP A 10 8.18 14.44 4.10
CA TRP A 10 8.84 13.24 3.57
C TRP A 10 9.01 12.14 4.62
N THR A 11 9.22 12.51 5.89
CA THR A 11 9.34 11.56 7.00
C THR A 11 8.08 10.72 7.21
N ALA A 12 6.90 11.33 7.07
CA ALA A 12 5.64 10.60 7.16
C ALA A 12 5.48 9.60 6.00
N SER A 13 5.83 10.02 4.77
CA SER A 13 5.81 9.13 3.60
C SER A 13 6.83 7.99 3.73
N LEU A 14 8.01 8.25 4.32
CA LEU A 14 8.99 7.20 4.63
C LEU A 14 8.40 6.18 5.61
N ALA A 15 7.88 6.64 6.75
CA ALA A 15 7.34 5.75 7.79
C ALA A 15 6.15 4.92 7.28
N LEU A 16 5.16 5.55 6.65
CA LEU A 16 4.00 4.85 6.11
C LEU A 16 4.34 3.95 4.93
N GLY A 17 5.29 4.36 4.08
CA GLY A 17 5.79 3.54 2.98
C GLY A 17 6.52 2.29 3.49
N SER A 18 7.33 2.41 4.54
CA SER A 18 7.98 1.27 5.19
C SER A 18 6.98 0.33 5.87
N LEU A 19 5.98 0.86 6.58
CA LEU A 19 4.93 0.05 7.21
C LEU A 19 4.12 -0.71 6.16
N TRP A 20 3.72 -0.04 5.08
CA TRP A 20 3.03 -0.68 3.98
C TRP A 20 3.91 -1.75 3.32
N GLY A 21 5.14 -1.40 2.90
CA GLY A 21 6.05 -2.36 2.28
C GLY A 21 6.37 -3.58 3.14
N LEU A 22 6.54 -3.39 4.45
CA LEU A 22 6.67 -4.50 5.40
C LEU A 22 5.41 -5.36 5.49
N SER A 23 4.23 -4.74 5.50
CA SER A 23 2.96 -5.48 5.54
C SER A 23 2.77 -6.34 4.28
N GLU A 24 3.17 -5.83 3.11
CA GLU A 24 3.13 -6.53 1.83
C GLU A 24 4.08 -7.73 1.81
N ALA A 25 5.31 -7.54 2.29
CA ALA A 25 6.29 -8.62 2.39
C ALA A 25 5.86 -9.69 3.42
N GLY A 26 5.39 -9.26 4.60
CA GLY A 26 4.98 -10.16 5.68
C GLY A 26 3.71 -10.96 5.39
N MET A 27 2.69 -10.33 4.80
CA MET A 27 1.41 -10.98 4.52
C MET A 27 1.53 -12.05 3.43
N GLY A 28 2.43 -11.85 2.45
CA GLY A 28 2.75 -12.87 1.44
C GLY A 28 3.37 -14.14 2.02
N MET A 29 4.07 -14.04 3.15
CA MET A 29 4.61 -15.19 3.88
C MET A 29 3.58 -15.83 4.82
N ALA A 30 2.82 -15.02 5.55
CA ALA A 30 1.88 -15.49 6.57
C ALA A 30 0.66 -16.25 6.01
N LEU A 31 0.26 -15.97 4.76
CA LEU A 31 -0.93 -16.58 4.15
C LEU A 31 -0.61 -17.82 3.28
N ARG A 32 0.62 -18.36 3.40
CA ARG A 32 0.98 -19.64 2.75
C ARG A 32 0.17 -20.79 3.38
N GLY A 33 -0.72 -21.40 2.58
CA GLY A 33 -1.41 -22.65 2.93
C GLY A 33 -2.82 -22.54 3.51
N GLY A 34 -3.36 -21.32 3.71
CA GLY A 34 -4.74 -21.12 4.22
C GLY A 34 -5.77 -20.82 3.11
N CYS A 35 -7.06 -21.05 3.40
CA CYS A 35 -8.18 -20.67 2.51
C CYS A 35 -8.22 -19.17 2.19
N SER A 36 -7.67 -18.32 3.08
CA SER A 36 -7.55 -16.88 2.90
C SER A 36 -6.60 -16.48 1.76
N ARG A 37 -5.76 -17.40 1.25
CA ARG A 37 -4.86 -17.17 0.11
C ARG A 37 -5.58 -16.63 -1.13
N MET A 38 -6.84 -17.00 -1.31
CA MET A 38 -7.66 -16.56 -2.44
C MET A 38 -8.10 -15.10 -2.35
N LEU A 39 -8.27 -14.59 -1.12
CA LEU A 39 -8.70 -13.22 -0.83
C LEU A 39 -7.54 -12.28 -0.51
N THR A 40 -6.33 -12.82 -0.35
CA THR A 40 -5.12 -12.07 0.01
C THR A 40 -4.94 -10.82 -0.85
N GLY A 41 -5.06 -10.94 -2.18
CA GLY A 41 -4.93 -9.78 -3.08
C GLY A 41 -5.94 -8.68 -2.76
N SER A 42 -7.22 -9.01 -2.63
CA SER A 42 -8.27 -8.03 -2.29
C SER A 42 -8.06 -7.38 -0.92
N ILE A 43 -7.59 -8.13 0.07
CA ILE A 43 -7.27 -7.61 1.40
C ILE A 43 -6.08 -6.64 1.34
N MET A 44 -5.03 -7.02 0.61
CA MET A 44 -3.83 -6.20 0.43
C MET A 44 -4.16 -4.90 -0.31
N THR A 45 -5.00 -4.94 -1.36
CA THR A 45 -5.49 -3.73 -2.02
C THR A 45 -6.20 -2.80 -1.03
N GLY A 46 -7.08 -3.33 -0.17
CA GLY A 46 -7.71 -2.53 0.88
C GLY A 46 -6.71 -1.90 1.84
N ALA A 47 -5.71 -2.68 2.30
CA ALA A 47 -4.64 -2.19 3.17
C ALA A 47 -3.79 -1.11 2.48
N ALA A 48 -3.42 -1.30 1.21
CA ALA A 48 -2.68 -0.33 0.41
C ALA A 48 -3.43 1.00 0.32
N ILE A 49 -4.73 0.97 0.01
CA ILE A 49 -5.59 2.17 -0.05
C ILE A 49 -5.69 2.88 1.31
N PHE A 50 -5.71 2.15 2.43
CA PHE A 50 -5.61 2.73 3.76
C PHE A 50 -4.29 3.51 3.93
N PHE A 51 -3.15 2.92 3.56
CA PHE A 51 -1.86 3.59 3.66
C PHE A 51 -1.76 4.79 2.72
N PHE A 52 -2.25 4.71 1.50
CA PHE A 52 -2.20 5.82 0.54
C PHE A 52 -3.03 7.00 1.01
N SER A 53 -4.25 6.74 1.51
CA SER A 53 -5.11 7.78 2.05
C SER A 53 -4.51 8.43 3.31
N ALA A 54 -3.92 7.64 4.21
CA ALA A 54 -3.19 8.16 5.37
C ALA A 54 -1.98 9.01 4.96
N GLY A 55 -1.16 8.52 4.03
CA GLY A 55 0.02 9.22 3.53
C GLY A 55 -0.34 10.52 2.83
N LEU A 56 -1.43 10.53 2.06
CA LEU A 56 -1.92 11.73 1.41
C LEU A 56 -2.51 12.73 2.41
N ALA A 57 -3.22 12.28 3.44
CA ALA A 57 -3.72 13.17 4.49
C ALA A 57 -2.57 13.88 5.23
N MET A 58 -1.41 13.22 5.39
CA MET A 58 -0.24 13.78 6.06
C MET A 58 0.63 14.68 5.16
N ASN A 59 0.82 14.34 3.88
CA ASN A 59 1.76 15.05 2.99
C ASN A 59 1.05 15.97 1.96
N ARG A 60 -0.26 15.76 1.71
CA ARG A 60 -1.13 16.48 0.74
C ARG A 60 -0.61 16.57 -0.70
N LYS A 61 0.52 15.92 -1.01
CA LYS A 61 1.18 15.86 -2.32
C LYS A 61 1.27 14.42 -2.79
N SER A 62 1.00 14.19 -4.07
CA SER A 62 1.13 12.87 -4.71
C SER A 62 2.58 12.38 -4.74
N THR A 63 3.58 13.26 -4.67
CA THR A 63 4.99 12.87 -4.59
C THR A 63 5.30 12.01 -3.36
N GLY A 64 4.56 12.20 -2.26
CA GLY A 64 4.67 11.33 -1.08
C GLY A 64 4.23 9.90 -1.37
N LEU A 65 3.19 9.72 -2.19
CA LEU A 65 2.69 8.40 -2.60
C LEU A 65 3.67 7.70 -3.55
N LEU A 66 4.33 8.45 -4.44
CA LEU A 66 5.38 7.91 -5.31
C LEU A 66 6.60 7.44 -4.49
N LEU A 67 6.95 8.15 -3.42
CA LEU A 67 7.99 7.68 -2.51
C LEU A 67 7.56 6.39 -1.80
N MET A 68 6.32 6.31 -1.30
CA MET A 68 5.78 5.09 -0.69
C MET A 68 5.82 3.90 -1.66
N LEU A 69 5.45 4.12 -2.93
CA LEU A 69 5.55 3.14 -4.01
C LEU A 69 6.99 2.64 -4.19
N GLY A 70 7.95 3.55 -4.25
CA GLY A 70 9.37 3.20 -4.34
C GLY A 70 9.84 2.34 -3.17
N ILE A 71 9.45 2.71 -1.95
CA ILE A 71 9.79 1.94 -0.74
C ILE A 71 9.18 0.54 -0.79
N ALA A 72 7.87 0.40 -1.02
CA ALA A 72 7.22 -0.90 -1.09
C ALA A 72 7.80 -1.79 -2.20
N THR A 73 8.18 -1.20 -3.34
CA THR A 73 8.89 -1.90 -4.41
C THR A 73 10.24 -2.43 -3.93
N VAL A 74 11.05 -1.59 -3.25
CA VAL A 74 12.34 -2.02 -2.69
C VAL A 74 12.15 -3.15 -1.69
N TYR A 75 11.18 -3.06 -0.78
CA TYR A 75 10.86 -4.15 0.15
C TYR A 75 10.51 -5.44 -0.57
N LYS A 76 9.76 -5.36 -1.68
CA LYS A 76 9.39 -6.55 -2.46
C LYS A 76 10.54 -7.14 -3.28
N LEU A 77 11.48 -6.30 -3.73
CA LEU A 77 12.73 -6.77 -4.34
C LEU A 77 13.68 -7.39 -3.31
N LEU A 78 13.70 -6.87 -2.08
CA LEU A 78 14.42 -7.51 -0.97
C LEU A 78 13.82 -8.87 -0.62
N ASP A 79 12.49 -9.00 -0.62
CA ASP A 79 11.79 -10.29 -0.49
C ASP A 79 12.24 -11.27 -1.59
N ALA A 80 12.33 -10.82 -2.85
CA ALA A 80 12.85 -11.62 -3.95
C ALA A 80 14.29 -12.11 -3.69
N PHE A 81 15.15 -11.22 -3.21
CA PHE A 81 16.54 -11.54 -2.87
C PHE A 81 16.63 -12.57 -1.74
N PHE A 82 15.86 -12.39 -0.64
CA PHE A 82 15.90 -13.34 0.48
C PHE A 82 15.29 -14.69 0.13
N LEU A 83 14.26 -14.72 -0.70
CA LEU A 83 13.66 -15.96 -1.17
C LEU A 83 14.42 -16.60 -2.34
N GLN A 84 15.52 -15.99 -2.81
CA GLN A 84 16.30 -16.44 -3.97
C GLN A 84 15.41 -16.64 -5.23
N LEU A 85 14.43 -15.75 -5.41
CA LEU A 85 13.52 -15.77 -6.55
C LEU A 85 13.98 -14.75 -7.60
N PRO A 86 13.85 -15.07 -8.90
CA PRO A 86 14.06 -14.07 -9.93
C PRO A 86 13.06 -12.92 -9.78
N VAL A 87 13.46 -11.70 -10.16
CA VAL A 87 12.56 -10.52 -10.10
C VAL A 87 11.30 -10.74 -10.95
N LEU A 88 11.46 -11.41 -12.09
CA LEU A 88 10.36 -11.85 -12.96
C LEU A 88 9.74 -13.19 -12.51
N HIS A 89 9.71 -13.45 -11.21
CA HIS A 89 8.89 -14.51 -10.64
C HIS A 89 7.48 -13.96 -10.34
N GLY A 90 6.43 -14.75 -10.55
CA GLY A 90 5.04 -14.30 -10.32
C GLY A 90 4.76 -13.86 -8.89
N ALA A 91 5.46 -14.41 -7.89
CA ALA A 91 5.33 -13.96 -6.49
C ALA A 91 5.92 -12.56 -6.21
N ILE A 92 6.71 -12.01 -7.15
CA ILE A 92 7.39 -10.72 -7.04
C ILE A 92 6.79 -9.73 -8.04
N ALA A 93 6.80 -10.08 -9.32
CA ALA A 93 6.32 -9.24 -10.41
C ALA A 93 4.83 -8.87 -10.27
N ASN A 94 3.98 -9.82 -9.85
CA ASN A 94 2.54 -9.55 -9.71
C ASN A 94 2.28 -8.51 -8.59
N PRO A 95 2.76 -8.67 -7.35
CA PRO A 95 2.62 -7.62 -6.33
C PRO A 95 3.24 -6.28 -6.74
N VAL A 96 4.44 -6.26 -7.33
CA VAL A 96 5.03 -5.00 -7.79
C VAL A 96 4.13 -4.31 -8.82
N PHE A 97 3.62 -5.04 -9.81
CA PHE A 97 2.69 -4.47 -10.78
C PHE A 97 1.40 -3.96 -10.11
N ALA A 98 0.86 -4.70 -9.14
CA ALA A 98 -0.30 -4.27 -8.36
C ALA A 98 -0.04 -2.92 -7.69
N PHE A 99 1.10 -2.75 -6.99
CA PHE A 99 1.45 -1.50 -6.31
C PHE A 99 1.40 -0.30 -7.26
N TYR A 100 1.95 -0.46 -8.47
CA TYR A 100 1.96 0.61 -9.46
C TYR A 100 0.53 0.92 -9.92
N THR A 101 -0.25 -0.10 -10.29
CA THR A 101 -1.64 0.11 -10.72
C THR A 101 -2.50 0.76 -9.65
N GLU A 102 -2.36 0.35 -8.39
CA GLU A 102 -3.13 0.88 -7.27
C GLU A 102 -2.74 2.33 -6.95
N VAL A 103 -1.44 2.65 -6.86
CA VAL A 103 -0.97 4.01 -6.57
C VAL A 103 -1.35 4.98 -7.69
N PHE A 104 -1.17 4.60 -8.96
CA PHE A 104 -1.53 5.45 -10.07
C PHE A 104 -3.04 5.62 -10.21
N ALA A 105 -3.83 4.55 -10.03
CA ALA A 105 -5.28 4.66 -9.96
C ALA A 105 -5.70 5.61 -8.83
N PHE A 106 -5.12 5.47 -7.64
CA PHE A 106 -5.46 6.28 -6.48
C PHE A 106 -5.21 7.77 -6.74
N ILE A 107 -4.03 8.10 -7.29
CA ILE A 107 -3.65 9.47 -7.68
C ILE A 107 -4.58 10.01 -8.76
N LEU A 108 -4.88 9.22 -9.79
CA LEU A 108 -5.74 9.64 -10.89
C LEU A 108 -7.14 9.98 -10.37
N ILE A 109 -7.78 9.06 -9.65
CA ILE A 109 -9.12 9.28 -9.09
C ILE A 109 -9.11 10.47 -8.14
N TRP A 110 -8.08 10.62 -7.30
CA TRP A 110 -7.95 11.78 -6.42
C TRP A 110 -7.90 13.10 -7.19
N LYS A 111 -7.22 13.14 -8.34
CA LYS A 111 -7.08 14.38 -9.12
C LYS A 111 -8.38 14.80 -9.80
N ILE A 112 -9.19 13.84 -10.25
CA ILE A 112 -10.45 14.12 -10.96
C ILE A 112 -11.66 14.24 -10.03
N LEU A 113 -11.60 13.70 -8.82
CA LEU A 113 -12.73 13.74 -7.88
C LEU A 113 -13.02 15.18 -7.44
N ASP A 114 -14.31 15.53 -7.35
CA ASP A 114 -14.75 16.83 -6.87
C ASP A 114 -14.27 17.13 -5.44
N ALA A 115 -13.94 18.39 -5.16
CA ALA A 115 -13.42 18.81 -3.86
C ALA A 115 -14.42 18.53 -2.72
N ARG A 116 -15.73 18.72 -2.95
CA ARG A 116 -16.78 18.51 -1.94
C ARG A 116 -16.92 17.03 -1.57
N LEU A 117 -16.61 16.13 -2.49
CA LEU A 117 -16.62 14.69 -2.23
C LEU A 117 -15.42 14.27 -1.36
N LYS A 118 -14.25 14.89 -1.53
CA LYS A 118 -13.04 14.58 -0.74
C LYS A 118 -13.20 14.93 0.75
N GLU A 119 -14.07 15.88 1.06
CA GLU A 119 -14.37 16.29 2.43
C GLU A 119 -15.32 15.34 3.16
N LYS A 120 -16.15 14.59 2.42
CA LYS A 120 -17.17 13.70 2.99
C LYS A 120 -16.68 12.26 3.07
N ASN A 121 -17.01 11.55 4.14
CA ASN A 121 -16.68 10.12 4.27
C ASN A 121 -17.24 9.27 3.12
N ALA A 122 -18.46 9.56 2.66
CA ALA A 122 -19.05 8.87 1.52
C ALA A 122 -18.26 9.10 0.21
N GLY A 123 -17.74 10.31 -0.01
CA GLY A 123 -16.92 10.58 -1.19
C GLY A 123 -15.51 9.99 -1.08
N ARG A 124 -14.93 9.93 0.12
CA ARG A 124 -13.70 9.17 0.41
C ARG A 124 -13.90 7.67 0.19
N ALA A 125 -15.05 7.11 0.59
CA ALA A 125 -15.40 5.71 0.33
C ALA A 125 -15.55 5.44 -1.18
N LEU A 126 -16.24 6.31 -1.90
CA LEU A 126 -16.37 6.25 -3.35
C LEU A 126 -14.99 6.28 -4.03
N TRP A 127 -14.10 7.17 -3.59
CA TRP A 127 -12.73 7.26 -4.10
C TRP A 127 -11.96 5.95 -3.92
N GLY A 128 -11.97 5.37 -2.71
CA GLY A 128 -11.33 4.09 -2.44
C GLY A 128 -11.90 2.96 -3.29
N GLY A 129 -13.23 2.88 -3.39
CA GLY A 129 -13.93 1.87 -4.19
C GLY A 129 -13.61 1.96 -5.68
N ILE A 130 -13.71 3.16 -6.28
CA ILE A 130 -13.40 3.38 -7.71
C ILE A 130 -11.91 3.10 -7.98
N THR A 131 -11.03 3.49 -7.05
CA THR A 131 -9.59 3.19 -7.20
C THR A 131 -9.35 1.69 -7.29
N ALA A 132 -9.91 0.91 -6.36
CA ALA A 132 -9.77 -0.53 -6.37
C ALA A 132 -10.38 -1.15 -7.62
N LEU A 133 -11.57 -0.69 -8.02
CA LEU A 133 -12.22 -1.16 -9.24
C LEU A 133 -11.34 -0.92 -10.48
N LEU A 134 -10.72 0.26 -10.60
CA LEU A 134 -9.80 0.55 -11.69
C LEU A 134 -8.56 -0.34 -11.62
N ALA A 135 -7.93 -0.45 -10.45
CA ALA A 135 -6.71 -1.24 -10.26
C ALA A 135 -6.93 -2.73 -10.60
N VAL A 136 -8.01 -3.36 -10.11
CA VAL A 136 -8.28 -4.79 -10.40
C VAL A 136 -8.61 -5.05 -11.87
N ASN A 137 -9.16 -4.06 -12.58
CA ASN A 137 -9.40 -4.16 -14.03
C ASN A 137 -8.11 -3.98 -14.85
N LEU A 138 -7.16 -3.17 -14.37
CA LEU A 138 -5.85 -3.01 -15.02
C LEU A 138 -4.90 -4.17 -14.70
N PHE A 139 -5.07 -4.84 -13.57
CA PHE A 139 -4.14 -5.87 -13.11
C PHE A 139 -3.87 -7.01 -14.09
N PRO A 140 -4.85 -7.57 -14.85
CA PRO A 140 -4.59 -8.60 -15.85
C PRO A 140 -3.57 -8.19 -16.94
N LEU A 141 -3.32 -6.90 -17.12
CA LEU A 141 -2.30 -6.39 -18.04
C LEU A 141 -0.86 -6.71 -17.60
N VAL A 142 -0.66 -7.21 -16.38
CA VAL A 142 0.65 -7.67 -15.88
C VAL A 142 1.33 -8.66 -16.82
N LYS A 143 0.56 -9.50 -17.52
CA LYS A 143 1.08 -10.43 -18.52
C LYS A 143 1.83 -9.72 -19.64
N TYR A 144 1.29 -8.60 -20.13
CA TYR A 144 1.93 -7.84 -21.20
C TYR A 144 3.12 -7.04 -20.70
N ALA A 145 3.09 -6.58 -19.45
CA ALA A 145 4.18 -5.81 -18.86
C ALA A 145 5.38 -6.68 -18.44
N THR A 146 5.15 -7.94 -18.05
CA THR A 146 6.17 -8.77 -17.39
C THR A 146 6.40 -10.12 -18.04
N GLY A 147 5.54 -10.53 -18.99
CA GLY A 147 5.50 -11.89 -19.53
C GLY A 147 4.82 -12.92 -18.61
N ILE A 148 4.47 -12.53 -17.38
CA ILE A 148 3.95 -13.45 -16.35
C ILE A 148 2.44 -13.23 -16.19
N PRO A 149 1.62 -14.27 -16.32
CA PRO A 149 0.18 -14.12 -16.16
C PRO A 149 -0.23 -13.78 -14.73
N ALA A 150 -1.32 -13.01 -14.60
CA ALA A 150 -2.02 -12.86 -13.34
C ALA A 150 -2.50 -14.23 -12.82
N CYS A 151 -2.58 -14.36 -11.50
CA CYS A 151 -3.17 -15.54 -10.87
C CYS A 151 -4.63 -15.71 -11.34
N VAL A 152 -5.05 -16.95 -11.57
CA VAL A 152 -6.43 -17.29 -11.96
C VAL A 152 -7.16 -18.02 -10.83
N TYR A 153 -8.49 -17.95 -10.85
CA TYR A 153 -9.31 -18.73 -9.93
C TYR A 153 -9.19 -20.23 -10.27
N PRO A 154 -8.91 -21.11 -9.29
CA PRO A 154 -8.69 -22.54 -9.51
C PRO A 154 -9.82 -23.19 -10.33
N GLY A 155 -9.44 -24.03 -11.29
CA GLY A 155 -10.39 -24.69 -12.20
C GLY A 155 -10.95 -23.78 -13.31
N THR A 156 -10.45 -22.55 -13.44
CA THR A 156 -10.89 -21.60 -14.48
C THR A 156 -9.69 -20.90 -15.13
N GLN A 157 -9.96 -20.13 -16.19
CA GLN A 157 -9.01 -19.16 -16.78
C GLN A 157 -9.30 -17.72 -16.33
N TYR A 158 -10.20 -17.54 -15.36
CA TYR A 158 -10.66 -16.21 -14.96
C TYR A 158 -9.67 -15.55 -13.99
N PRO A 159 -9.24 -14.30 -14.23
CA PRO A 159 -8.29 -13.61 -13.34
C PRO A 159 -8.82 -13.50 -11.90
N LEU A 160 -8.01 -13.93 -10.93
CA LEU A 160 -8.35 -13.95 -9.51
C LEU A 160 -8.72 -12.55 -8.99
N ALA A 161 -7.98 -11.52 -9.44
CA ALA A 161 -8.24 -10.12 -9.08
C ALA A 161 -9.63 -9.64 -9.53
N LEU A 162 -10.12 -10.11 -10.69
CA LEU A 162 -11.46 -9.80 -11.17
C LEU A 162 -12.52 -10.63 -10.43
N TYR A 163 -12.21 -11.88 -10.07
CA TYR A 163 -13.13 -12.76 -9.34
C TYR A 163 -13.52 -12.16 -7.99
N PHE A 164 -12.53 -11.63 -7.27
CA PHE A 164 -12.73 -10.98 -5.97
C PHE A 164 -12.75 -9.45 -6.05
N ALA A 165 -13.08 -8.88 -7.21
CA ALA A 165 -13.24 -7.44 -7.37
C ALA A 165 -14.26 -6.84 -6.39
N PRO A 166 -15.45 -7.44 -6.14
CA PRO A 166 -16.39 -6.89 -5.16
C PRO A 166 -15.81 -6.77 -3.76
N VAL A 167 -14.99 -7.75 -3.34
CA VAL A 167 -14.32 -7.74 -2.03
C VAL A 167 -13.28 -6.62 -1.97
N ALA A 168 -12.44 -6.49 -3.02
CA ALA A 168 -11.43 -5.43 -3.08
C ALA A 168 -12.07 -4.04 -3.04
N VAL A 169 -13.17 -3.85 -3.78
CA VAL A 169 -13.93 -2.59 -3.82
C VAL A 169 -14.55 -2.28 -2.46
N ALA A 170 -15.23 -3.24 -1.83
CA ALA A 170 -15.86 -3.05 -0.52
C ALA A 170 -14.83 -2.72 0.57
N LEU A 171 -13.73 -3.48 0.63
CA LEU A 171 -12.66 -3.22 1.59
C LEU A 171 -12.00 -1.87 1.35
N SER A 172 -11.76 -1.48 0.09
CA SER A 172 -11.13 -0.20 -0.23
C SER A 172 -12.04 0.99 0.03
N ALA A 173 -13.36 0.82 -0.17
CA ALA A 173 -14.36 1.83 0.18
C ALA A 173 -14.41 2.07 1.69
N LEU A 174 -14.17 1.06 2.52
CA LEU A 174 -14.01 1.22 3.97
C LEU A 174 -12.63 1.77 4.34
N ALA A 175 -11.58 1.27 3.70
CA ALA A 175 -10.20 1.61 4.01
C ALA A 175 -9.85 3.07 3.75
N CYS A 176 -10.33 3.65 2.64
CA CYS A 176 -9.98 5.02 2.26
C CYS A 176 -10.42 6.08 3.28
N PRO A 177 -11.68 6.14 3.77
CA PRO A 177 -12.05 7.09 4.81
C PRO A 177 -11.32 6.83 6.13
N LEU A 178 -11.09 5.55 6.49
CA LEU A 178 -10.35 5.19 7.69
C LEU A 178 -8.89 5.64 7.63
N GLY A 179 -8.22 5.46 6.50
CA GLY A 179 -6.84 5.90 6.30
C GLY A 179 -6.72 7.42 6.28
N MET A 180 -7.66 8.13 5.63
CA MET A 180 -7.74 9.59 5.73
C MET A 180 -7.85 10.05 7.20
N ALA A 181 -8.77 9.46 7.96
CA ALA A 181 -8.96 9.81 9.38
C ALA A 181 -7.72 9.48 10.23
N ALA A 182 -7.07 8.35 9.99
CA ALA A 182 -5.83 7.98 10.66
C ALA A 182 -4.70 8.98 10.34
N GLY A 183 -4.51 9.32 9.07
CA GLY A 183 -3.50 10.30 8.65
C GLY A 183 -3.76 11.70 9.18
N GLU A 184 -5.02 12.14 9.23
CA GLU A 184 -5.42 13.41 9.84
C GLU A 184 -5.11 13.45 11.35
N ARG A 185 -5.39 12.36 12.08
CA ARG A 185 -5.03 12.22 13.49
C ARG A 185 -3.51 12.21 13.69
N LEU A 186 -2.78 11.43 12.90
CA LEU A 186 -1.31 11.38 12.96
C LEU A 186 -0.69 12.75 12.66
N ALA A 187 -1.23 13.49 11.70
CA ALA A 187 -0.80 14.85 11.41
C ALA A 187 -1.05 15.80 12.59
N ALA A 188 -2.21 15.69 13.27
CA ALA A 188 -2.51 16.48 14.46
C ALA A 188 -1.56 16.15 15.63
N TYR A 189 -1.31 14.87 15.90
CA TYR A 189 -0.32 14.44 16.90
C TYR A 189 1.08 14.96 16.56
N ALA A 190 1.51 14.81 15.31
CA ALA A 190 2.81 15.32 14.86
C ALA A 190 2.89 16.85 14.94
N ALA A 191 1.79 17.59 14.77
CA ALA A 191 1.80 19.04 14.94
C ALA A 191 1.95 19.47 16.41
N ALA A 192 1.39 18.69 17.34
CA ALA A 192 1.45 18.94 18.78
C ALA A 192 2.83 18.65 19.41
N GLU A 193 3.66 17.80 18.80
CA GLU A 193 4.96 17.42 19.36
C GLU A 193 6.10 18.43 19.08
N SER A 194 6.96 18.61 20.09
CA SER A 194 8.17 19.42 19.98
C SER A 194 9.23 18.77 19.07
N PRO A 195 10.15 19.56 18.45
CA PRO A 195 11.21 19.04 17.58
C PRO A 195 12.11 17.97 18.22
N LYS A 196 12.35 18.07 19.55
CA LYS A 196 13.15 17.09 20.31
C LYS A 196 12.45 15.72 20.44
N GLN A 197 11.13 15.72 20.61
CA GLN A 197 10.34 14.49 20.71
C GLN A 197 10.25 13.76 19.36
N LYS A 198 10.10 14.52 18.26
CA LYS A 198 10.13 13.99 16.88
C LYS A 198 11.44 13.29 16.54
N ALA A 199 12.57 13.89 16.92
CA ALA A 199 13.88 13.27 16.73
C ALA A 199 14.02 11.97 17.56
N ALA A 200 13.58 11.98 18.81
CA ALA A 200 13.62 10.81 19.68
C ALA A 200 12.74 9.65 19.16
N LEU A 201 11.59 9.94 18.54
CA LEU A 201 10.70 8.93 17.96
C LEU A 201 11.37 8.22 16.76
N ILE A 202 12.00 8.97 15.86
CA ILE A 202 12.74 8.43 14.71
C ILE A 202 13.89 7.54 15.19
N PHE A 203 14.65 7.97 16.20
CA PHE A 203 15.74 7.17 16.79
C PHE A 203 15.25 5.96 17.59
N ARG A 204 14.00 5.94 18.08
CA ARG A 204 13.42 4.79 18.79
C ARG A 204 12.85 3.72 17.86
N PHE A 205 12.28 4.10 16.72
CA PHE A 205 11.71 3.15 15.76
C PHE A 205 12.70 2.69 14.69
N ALA A 206 13.73 3.48 14.37
CA ALA A 206 14.81 3.05 13.48
C ALA A 206 15.44 1.70 13.92
N PRO A 207 15.84 1.48 15.19
CA PRO A 207 16.40 0.20 15.62
C PRO A 207 15.34 -0.91 15.64
N LEU A 208 14.06 -0.63 15.86
CA LEU A 208 13.00 -1.64 15.79
C LEU A 208 12.76 -2.09 14.35
N ILE A 209 12.79 -1.15 13.39
CA ILE A 209 12.71 -1.43 11.95
C ILE A 209 13.95 -2.20 11.49
N SER A 210 15.15 -1.83 11.97
CA SER A 210 16.39 -2.58 11.73
C SER A 210 16.36 -3.96 12.37
N LEU A 211 15.82 -4.11 13.58
CA LEU A 211 15.70 -5.38 14.28
C LEU A 211 14.70 -6.32 13.59
N ILE A 212 13.55 -5.80 13.14
CA ILE A 212 12.57 -6.56 12.35
C ILE A 212 13.20 -6.98 11.01
N ALA A 213 13.91 -6.09 10.33
CA ALA A 213 14.64 -6.44 9.12
C ALA A 213 15.66 -7.57 9.38
N VAL A 214 16.42 -7.50 10.48
CA VAL A 214 17.39 -8.52 10.90
C VAL A 214 16.74 -9.84 11.34
N VAL A 215 15.58 -9.80 12.00
CA VAL A 215 14.85 -10.99 12.44
C VAL A 215 14.19 -11.69 11.25
N CYS A 216 13.60 -10.94 10.31
CA CYS A 216 13.10 -11.49 9.04
C CYS A 216 14.24 -12.09 8.20
N LEU A 217 15.40 -11.44 8.17
CA LEU A 217 16.66 -11.95 7.58
C LEU A 217 17.10 -13.29 8.18
N ARG A 218 16.99 -13.46 9.50
CA ARG A 218 17.52 -14.63 10.22
C ARG A 218 16.53 -15.80 10.26
N LEU A 219 15.23 -15.55 10.21
CA LEU A 219 14.19 -16.58 10.14
C LEU A 219 14.01 -17.17 8.74
N GLY A 220 14.43 -16.45 7.70
CA GLY A 220 14.52 -16.97 6.32
C GLY A 220 15.79 -17.77 6.00
N GLY A 221 16.80 -17.75 6.89
CA GLY A 221 18.09 -18.44 6.70
C GLY A 221 18.16 -19.88 7.23
N LYS A 222 17.02 -20.48 7.59
CA LYS A 222 16.92 -21.91 7.90
C LYS A 222 15.98 -22.60 6.91
N SER A 223 16.50 -22.89 5.73
CA SER A 223 16.05 -24.00 4.88
C SER A 223 17.28 -24.74 4.40
#